data_AF-A0A936JT65-F1
#
_entry.id   AF-A0A936JT65-F1
#
_cell.length_a   1.000
_cell.length_b   1.000
_cell.length_c   1.000
_cell.angle_alpha   90.00
_cell.angle_beta   90.00
_cell.angle_gamma   90.00
#
_symmetry.space_group_name_H-M   'P 1'
#
loop_
_entity.id
_entity.type
_entity.pdbx_description
1 polymer ?
#
loop_
_entity_poly.entity_id
_entity_poly.type
_entity_poly.pdbx_seq_one_letter_code
_entity_poly.pdbx_strand_id
1 'polypeptide(L)'
;MIILVAAAQVALLAFMAGQREWVARTGRTVWLRTMPLDPNDPMRGAYVRLNYELSTVTRELCRDGLAKWMDDRAKGISEEWRVSRRKEQAMRDRLVFAVLKVGPHGLAELVALTDREPPSGLYVRGRVSSIRAESVTVRYGVEALFLQQNKAKQLELEAGRRGREDGVVMDAEVAVSGSGLVVLKGYRWEPLGLTLTTETAPVPPVTVALAPETIVVGAMLERAVAPRRERPVVAVTVELKNHGDRPVAICAGGTVRIYAWCRAAAGAGLRAAGPAPTGHGRDWWPRIS
;
A
#
# COMPACT_ATOMS: atom_id res chain seq x y z
N MET A 1 0.52 36.05 39.00
CA MET A 1 1.51 35.16 38.34
C MET A 1 0.88 33.83 37.88
N ILE A 2 0.20 33.07 38.74
CA ILE A 2 -0.38 31.76 38.38
C ILE A 2 -1.40 31.84 37.23
N ILE A 3 -2.32 32.81 37.25
CA ILE A 3 -3.31 33.01 36.19
C ILE A 3 -2.65 33.28 34.83
N LEU A 4 -1.56 34.05 34.82
CA LEU A 4 -0.81 34.36 33.61
C LEU A 4 -0.15 33.09 33.02
N VAL A 5 0.43 32.25 33.88
CA VAL A 5 1.01 30.96 33.47
C VAL A 5 -0.06 30.01 32.95
N ALA A 6 -1.21 29.91 33.64
CA ALA A 6 -2.33 29.08 33.19
C ALA A 6 -2.89 29.56 31.84
N ALA A 7 -3.05 30.87 31.66
CA ALA A 7 -3.48 31.46 30.39
C ALA A 7 -2.48 31.18 29.26
N ALA A 8 -1.17 31.29 29.53
CA ALA A 8 -0.13 30.97 28.55
C ALA A 8 -0.15 29.48 28.13
N GLN A 9 -0.40 28.56 29.07
CA GLN A 9 -0.53 27.13 28.76
C GLN A 9 -1.76 26.84 27.88
N VAL A 10 -2.90 27.43 28.20
CA VAL A 10 -4.12 27.30 27.37
C VAL A 10 -3.91 27.91 25.99
N ALA A 11 -3.28 29.08 25.90
CA ALA A 11 -2.97 29.73 24.63
C ALA A 11 -2.04 28.88 23.76
N LEU A 12 -1.03 28.23 24.36
CA LEU A 12 -0.13 27.33 23.64
C LEU A 12 -0.88 26.11 23.07
N LEU A 13 -1.76 25.49 23.86
CA LEU A 13 -2.60 24.38 23.39
C LEU A 13 -3.54 24.82 22.27
N ALA A 14 -4.20 25.97 22.44
CA ALA A 14 -5.09 26.54 21.44
C ALA A 14 -4.34 26.88 20.14
N PHE A 15 -3.11 27.38 20.23
CA PHE A 15 -2.26 27.64 19.07
C PHE A 15 -1.92 26.35 18.32
N MET A 16 -1.51 25.29 19.02
CA MET A 16 -1.19 24.01 18.38
C MET A 16 -2.40 23.36 17.71
N ALA A 17 -3.58 23.44 18.33
CA ALA A 17 -4.82 22.94 17.75
C ALA A 17 -5.28 23.81 16.56
N GLY A 18 -5.23 25.13 16.73
CA GLY A 18 -5.63 26.11 15.72
C GLY A 18 -4.80 26.02 14.44
N GLN A 19 -3.49 25.76 14.54
CA GLN A 19 -2.65 25.53 13.37
C GLN A 19 -3.12 24.34 12.52
N ARG A 20 -3.51 23.22 13.16
CA ARG A 20 -4.00 22.04 12.44
C ARG A 20 -5.36 22.30 11.81
N GLU A 21 -6.26 22.95 12.54
CA GLU A 21 -7.59 23.30 12.03
C GLU A 21 -7.49 24.30 10.86
N TRP A 22 -6.56 25.25 10.93
CA TRP A 22 -6.30 26.18 9.83
C TRP A 22 -5.89 25.43 8.56
N VAL A 23 -4.93 24.51 8.68
CA VAL A 23 -4.49 23.68 7.54
C VAL A 23 -5.62 22.79 7.01
N ALA A 24 -6.48 22.25 7.87
CA ALA A 24 -7.63 21.46 7.45
C ALA A 24 -8.61 22.26 6.56
N ARG A 25 -8.70 23.58 6.77
CA ARG A 25 -9.60 24.48 6.04
C ARG A 25 -8.96 25.15 4.82
N THR A 26 -7.71 25.61 4.94
CA THR A 26 -7.04 26.42 3.90
C THR A 26 -5.98 25.65 3.13
N GLY A 27 -5.59 24.46 3.60
CA GLY A 27 -4.57 23.65 2.95
C GLY A 27 -5.03 23.16 1.58
N ARG A 28 -4.06 22.88 0.70
CA ARG A 28 -4.35 22.29 -0.60
C ARG A 28 -4.79 20.84 -0.42
N THR A 29 -6.03 20.54 -0.79
CA THR A 29 -6.59 19.20 -0.72
C THR A 29 -6.06 18.32 -1.85
N VAL A 30 -5.57 17.13 -1.52
CA VAL A 30 -5.18 16.07 -2.46
C VAL A 30 -5.58 14.70 -1.93
N TRP A 31 -5.67 13.72 -2.83
CA TRP A 31 -5.92 12.33 -2.48
C TRP A 31 -4.61 11.56 -2.41
N LEU A 32 -4.42 10.75 -1.38
CA LEU A 32 -3.27 9.85 -1.25
C LEU A 32 -3.74 8.41 -1.21
N ARG A 33 -3.13 7.56 -2.04
CA ARG A 33 -3.44 6.13 -2.02
C ARG A 33 -2.98 5.50 -0.71
N THR A 34 -3.88 4.74 -0.10
CA THR A 34 -3.66 4.08 1.18
C THR A 34 -4.34 2.72 1.24
N MET A 35 -3.91 1.92 2.20
CA MET A 35 -4.58 0.70 2.61
C MET A 35 -4.86 0.77 4.12
N PRO A 36 -6.09 0.50 4.56
CA PRO A 36 -6.37 0.33 5.99
C PRO A 36 -5.69 -0.94 6.51
N LEU A 37 -5.09 -0.82 7.69
CA LEU A 37 -4.43 -1.87 8.46
C LEU A 37 -5.20 -2.09 9.77
N ASP A 38 -5.23 -3.35 10.20
CA ASP A 38 -5.99 -3.88 11.34
C ASP A 38 -5.90 -3.01 12.62
N PRO A 39 -7.03 -2.63 13.25
CA PRO A 39 -7.08 -1.65 14.31
C PRO A 39 -7.77 -2.11 15.59
N ASN A 40 -7.09 -2.94 16.40
CA ASN A 40 -7.47 -3.09 17.80
C ASN A 40 -6.29 -2.82 18.72
N ASP A 41 -6.35 -1.67 19.39
CA ASP A 41 -5.49 -1.34 20.53
C ASP A 41 -6.41 -0.96 21.72
N PRO A 42 -6.45 -1.78 22.78
CA PRO A 42 -7.28 -1.54 23.96
C PRO A 42 -7.07 -0.17 24.64
N MET A 43 -5.92 0.48 24.42
CA MET A 43 -5.55 1.72 25.12
C MET A 43 -5.74 3.00 24.28
N ARG A 44 -5.93 2.88 22.97
CA ARG A 44 -6.02 4.04 22.05
C ARG A 44 -7.40 4.27 21.46
N GLY A 45 -8.35 3.41 21.81
CA GLY A 45 -9.70 3.43 21.26
C GLY A 45 -9.73 2.97 19.80
N ALA A 46 -10.82 3.29 19.11
CA ALA A 46 -11.06 2.84 17.75
C ALA A 46 -10.39 3.75 16.72
N TYR A 47 -9.25 3.31 16.16
CA TYR A 47 -8.56 4.05 15.10
C TYR A 47 -8.04 3.08 14.03
N VAL A 48 -8.28 3.37 12.75
CA VAL A 48 -7.75 2.56 11.65
C VAL A 48 -6.35 3.03 11.28
N ARG A 49 -5.38 2.11 11.27
CA ARG A 49 -4.04 2.44 10.78
C ARG A 49 -4.07 2.53 9.26
N LEU A 50 -3.44 3.54 8.70
CA LEU A 50 -3.35 3.75 7.26
C LEU A 50 -1.91 3.51 6.81
N ASN A 51 -1.76 2.70 5.76
CA ASN A 51 -0.50 2.49 5.09
C ASN A 51 -0.53 3.18 3.72
N TYR A 52 0.16 4.31 3.62
CA TYR A 52 0.23 5.07 2.39
C TYR A 52 1.23 4.44 1.41
N GLU A 53 0.90 4.49 0.11
CA GLU A 53 1.82 4.04 -0.94
C GLU A 53 3.13 4.84 -0.89
N LEU A 54 3.03 6.15 -0.71
CA LEU A 54 4.18 7.06 -0.58
C LEU A 54 4.98 6.91 0.73
N SER A 55 4.56 6.05 1.67
CA SER A 55 5.32 5.76 2.88
C SER A 55 6.51 4.85 2.61
N THR A 56 6.46 4.02 1.56
CA THR A 56 7.59 3.16 1.19
C THR A 56 8.21 3.68 -0.09
N VAL A 57 9.40 4.27 0.03
CA VAL A 57 10.07 4.94 -1.08
C VAL A 57 11.29 4.14 -1.50
N THR A 58 11.35 3.78 -2.78
CA THR A 58 12.51 3.10 -3.37
C THR A 58 13.72 4.01 -3.43
N ARG A 59 14.93 3.44 -3.35
CA ARG A 59 16.21 4.15 -3.48
C ARG A 59 16.26 5.10 -4.69
N GLU A 60 15.65 4.71 -5.81
CA GLU A 60 15.63 5.48 -7.06
C GLU A 60 14.94 6.85 -6.96
N LEU A 61 14.00 7.01 -6.03
CA LEU A 61 13.27 8.26 -5.81
C LEU A 61 13.93 9.13 -4.73
N CYS A 62 14.94 8.62 -4.03
CA CYS A 62 15.69 9.38 -3.04
C CYS A 62 16.63 10.39 -3.73
N ARG A 63 16.76 11.58 -3.15
CA ARG A 63 17.58 12.68 -3.67
C ARG A 63 18.49 13.26 -2.59
N ASP A 64 19.41 14.14 -3.00
CA ASP A 64 20.28 14.92 -2.11
C ASP A 64 21.10 14.06 -1.12
N GLY A 65 21.12 14.44 0.16
CA GLY A 65 21.85 13.73 1.20
C GLY A 65 21.28 12.33 1.46
N LEU A 66 19.98 12.14 1.20
CA LEU A 66 19.32 10.85 1.36
C LEU A 66 19.81 9.82 0.34
N ALA A 67 20.02 10.22 -0.91
CA ALA A 67 20.54 9.33 -1.96
C ALA A 67 21.92 8.76 -1.61
N LYS A 68 22.84 9.64 -1.17
CA LYS A 68 24.18 9.23 -0.73
C LYS A 68 24.13 8.20 0.40
N TRP A 69 23.24 8.43 1.37
CA TRP A 69 23.09 7.52 2.49
C TRP A 69 22.55 6.15 2.05
N MET A 70 21.59 6.12 1.12
CA MET A 70 21.06 4.88 0.56
C MET A 70 22.15 4.09 -0.18
N ASP A 71 23.01 4.78 -0.94
CA ASP A 71 24.15 4.16 -1.62
C ASP A 71 25.14 3.54 -0.63
N ASP A 72 25.46 4.24 0.45
CA ASP A 72 26.33 3.73 1.52
C ASP A 72 25.72 2.50 2.21
N ARG A 73 24.39 2.49 2.38
CA ARG A 73 23.67 1.34 2.98
C ARG A 73 23.64 0.14 2.04
N ALA A 74 23.40 0.37 0.74
CA ALA A 74 23.34 -0.66 -0.29
C ALA A 74 24.71 -1.31 -0.53
N LYS A 75 25.80 -0.53 -0.46
CA LYS A 75 27.18 -1.04 -0.58
C LYS A 75 27.61 -1.93 0.58
N GLY A 76 26.76 -2.11 1.60
CA GLY A 76 27.00 -3.03 2.71
C GLY A 76 28.37 -2.77 3.31
N ILE A 77 28.57 -1.60 3.92
CA ILE A 77 29.85 -1.28 4.57
C ILE A 77 30.13 -2.35 5.63
N SER A 78 30.96 -3.31 5.23
CA SER A 78 31.82 -4.14 6.06
C SER A 78 32.72 -3.19 6.80
N GLU A 79 32.28 -2.74 7.97
CA GLU A 79 33.13 -2.41 9.11
C GLU A 79 32.22 -2.21 10.32
N GLU A 80 32.11 -3.29 11.08
CA GLU A 80 31.58 -3.37 12.44
C GLU A 80 30.07 -3.05 12.63
N TRP A 81 29.31 -4.07 13.05
CA TRP A 81 27.86 -3.99 13.34
C TRP A 81 27.46 -2.79 14.23
N ARG A 82 28.39 -2.31 15.09
CA ARG A 82 28.19 -1.18 16.01
C ARG A 82 28.12 0.18 15.29
N VAL A 83 28.96 0.41 14.28
CA VAL A 83 28.97 1.68 13.52
C VAL A 83 27.72 1.80 12.65
N SER A 84 27.31 0.67 12.06
CA SER A 84 26.07 0.57 11.26
C SER A 84 24.82 0.89 12.08
N ARG A 85 24.69 0.35 13.31
CA ARG A 85 23.54 0.67 14.17
C ARG A 85 23.48 2.14 14.60
N ARG A 86 24.63 2.76 14.88
CA ARG A 86 24.70 4.18 15.26
C ARG A 86 24.28 5.10 14.11
N LYS A 87 24.72 4.80 12.88
CA LYS A 87 24.30 5.52 11.66
C LYS A 87 22.81 5.34 11.35
N GLU A 88 22.27 4.13 11.55
CA GLU A 88 20.83 3.88 11.37
C GLU A 88 19.99 4.63 12.40
N GLN A 89 20.41 4.63 13.66
CA GLN A 89 19.71 5.33 14.73
C GLN A 89 19.78 6.85 14.55
N ALA A 90 20.87 7.37 13.97
CA ALA A 90 21.00 8.78 13.60
C ALA A 90 20.05 9.21 12.46
N MET A 91 19.55 8.26 11.65
CA MET A 91 18.59 8.56 10.59
C MET A 91 17.13 8.37 11.01
N ARG A 92 16.86 7.63 12.08
CA ARG A 92 15.51 7.58 12.64
C ARG A 92 15.06 8.99 13.02
N ASP A 93 13.81 9.28 12.70
CA ASP A 93 13.15 10.55 12.91
C ASP A 93 13.77 11.77 12.19
N ARG A 94 14.71 11.53 11.26
CA ARG A 94 15.23 12.58 10.37
C ARG A 94 14.11 13.15 9.51
N LEU A 95 14.10 14.48 9.41
CA LEU A 95 13.14 15.21 8.61
C LEU A 95 13.40 14.98 7.12
N VAL A 96 12.35 14.66 6.39
CA VAL A 96 12.36 14.47 4.95
C VAL A 96 11.11 15.10 4.33
N PHE A 97 11.19 15.40 3.04
CA PHE A 97 10.13 16.02 2.27
C PHE A 97 9.83 15.14 1.05
N ALA A 98 8.59 14.66 1.00
CA ALA A 98 8.04 13.92 -0.12
C ALA A 98 7.45 14.92 -1.12
N VAL A 99 8.09 15.08 -2.27
CA VAL A 99 7.62 15.94 -3.35
C VAL A 99 6.53 15.22 -4.13
N LEU A 100 5.39 15.86 -4.27
CA LEU A 100 4.20 15.27 -4.88
C LEU A 100 3.81 16.00 -6.15
N LYS A 101 3.32 15.23 -7.13
CA LYS A 101 2.64 15.75 -8.31
C LYS A 101 1.20 15.30 -8.29
N VAL A 102 0.28 16.23 -8.53
CA VAL A 102 -1.14 15.89 -8.62
C VAL A 102 -1.40 15.31 -10.00
N GLY A 103 -1.75 14.02 -10.03
CA GLY A 103 -2.20 13.29 -11.20
C GLY A 103 -3.71 13.48 -11.47
N PRO A 104 -4.29 12.64 -12.34
CA PRO A 104 -5.71 12.67 -12.64
C PRO A 104 -6.59 12.52 -11.39
N HIS A 105 -7.77 13.14 -11.41
CA HIS A 105 -8.76 13.06 -10.31
C HIS A 105 -8.26 13.55 -8.93
N GLY A 106 -7.17 14.31 -8.89
CA GLY A 106 -6.61 14.86 -7.65
C GLY A 106 -5.75 13.89 -6.84
N LEU A 107 -5.44 12.70 -7.39
CA LEU A 107 -4.55 11.73 -6.76
C LEU A 107 -3.10 12.22 -6.83
N ALA A 108 -2.45 12.33 -5.68
CA ALA A 108 -1.06 12.76 -5.62
C ALA A 108 -0.10 11.57 -5.68
N GLU A 109 0.84 11.68 -6.61
CA GLU A 109 1.90 10.70 -6.86
C GLU A 109 3.23 11.23 -6.32
N LEU A 110 4.03 10.33 -5.73
CA LEU A 110 5.35 10.65 -5.23
C LEU A 110 6.35 10.79 -6.38
N VAL A 111 7.01 11.95 -6.47
CA VAL A 111 8.04 12.22 -7.49
C VAL A 111 9.43 12.03 -6.93
N ALA A 112 9.66 12.48 -5.69
CA ALA A 112 10.97 12.40 -5.06
C ALA A 112 10.86 12.48 -3.54
N LEU A 113 11.85 11.92 -2.86
CA LEU A 113 12.06 12.07 -1.42
C LEU A 113 13.42 12.72 -1.17
N THR A 114 13.43 13.88 -0.51
CA THR A 114 14.64 14.66 -0.24
C THR A 114 14.74 15.00 1.24
N ASP A 115 15.97 15.19 1.73
CA ASP A 115 16.25 15.71 3.07
C ASP A 115 16.44 17.24 3.10
N ARG A 116 16.20 17.92 1.97
CA ARG A 116 16.23 19.38 1.84
C ARG A 116 14.82 19.91 1.55
N GLU A 117 14.46 21.02 2.16
CA GLU A 117 13.15 21.62 1.93
C GLU A 117 13.05 22.12 0.48
N PRO A 118 12.05 21.65 -0.30
CA PRO A 118 11.84 22.13 -1.66
C PRO A 118 11.48 23.62 -1.66
N PRO A 119 12.05 24.43 -2.58
CA PRO A 119 11.77 25.87 -2.61
C PRO A 119 10.35 26.21 -3.07
N SER A 120 9.70 25.29 -3.80
CA SER A 120 8.33 25.44 -4.28
C SER A 120 7.74 24.08 -4.64
N GLY A 121 6.42 24.06 -4.89
CA GLY A 121 5.69 22.86 -5.27
C GLY A 121 4.91 22.25 -4.11
N LEU A 122 4.14 21.19 -4.41
CA LEU A 122 3.42 20.43 -3.39
C LEU A 122 4.37 19.41 -2.78
N TYR A 123 4.59 19.51 -1.47
CA TYR A 123 5.37 18.52 -0.75
C TYR A 123 4.76 18.24 0.62
N VAL A 124 5.07 17.06 1.14
CA VAL A 124 4.61 16.59 2.42
C VAL A 124 5.82 16.32 3.31
N ARG A 125 5.80 16.90 4.50
CA ARG A 125 6.86 16.76 5.50
C ARG A 125 6.65 15.46 6.27
N GLY A 126 7.69 14.66 6.34
CA GLY A 126 7.69 13.37 7.02
C GLY A 126 8.95 13.14 7.84
N ARG A 127 8.95 12.03 8.56
CA ARG A 127 10.08 11.55 9.34
C ARG A 127 10.42 10.12 8.96
N VAL A 128 11.70 9.85 8.78
CA VAL A 128 12.17 8.51 8.50
C VAL A 128 11.90 7.59 9.69
N SER A 129 11.19 6.50 9.45
CA SER A 129 10.83 5.50 10.47
C SER A 129 11.80 4.33 10.48
N SER A 130 12.14 3.83 9.29
CA SER A 130 13.07 2.73 9.11
C SER A 130 13.71 2.83 7.74
N ILE A 131 14.89 2.23 7.59
CA ILE A 131 15.57 2.19 6.31
C ILE A 131 16.07 0.77 6.06
N ARG A 132 15.90 0.33 4.82
CA ARG A 132 16.37 -0.94 4.26
C ARG A 132 17.38 -0.64 3.16
N ALA A 133 18.02 -1.68 2.61
CA ALA A 133 18.99 -1.52 1.54
C ALA A 133 18.39 -0.81 0.31
N GLU A 134 17.18 -1.21 -0.10
CA GLU A 134 16.55 -0.71 -1.33
C GLU A 134 15.39 0.25 -1.10
N SER A 135 14.97 0.48 0.16
CA SER A 135 13.84 1.35 0.45
C SER A 135 13.91 2.07 1.79
N VAL A 136 13.28 3.24 1.85
CA VAL A 136 13.09 4.05 3.04
C VAL A 136 11.61 4.03 3.41
N THR A 137 11.31 3.86 4.69
CA THR A 137 9.95 4.02 5.22
C THR A 137 9.82 5.36 5.93
N VAL A 138 8.81 6.15 5.56
CA VAL A 138 8.55 7.49 6.07
C VAL A 138 7.16 7.57 6.71
N ARG A 139 7.09 8.25 7.86
CA ARG A 139 5.84 8.63 8.54
C ARG A 139 5.57 10.11 8.36
N TYR A 140 4.35 10.45 7.95
CA TYR A 140 3.87 11.79 7.68
C TYR A 140 2.93 12.33 8.77
N GLY A 141 2.55 11.49 9.75
CA GLY A 141 1.74 11.90 10.90
C GLY A 141 0.24 11.93 10.61
N VAL A 142 -0.19 11.21 9.56
CA VAL A 142 -1.58 11.04 9.13
C VAL A 142 -1.96 9.56 8.99
N GLU A 143 -1.18 8.66 9.57
CA GLU A 143 -1.38 7.20 9.51
C GLU A 143 -2.48 6.68 10.45
N ALA A 144 -3.14 7.54 11.21
CA ALA A 144 -4.19 7.15 12.15
C ALA A 144 -5.49 7.86 11.80
N LEU A 145 -6.48 7.08 11.38
CA LEU A 145 -7.84 7.55 11.14
C LEU A 145 -8.70 7.24 12.37
N PHE A 146 -9.01 8.27 13.16
CA PHE A 146 -9.86 8.13 14.34
C PHE A 146 -11.33 8.14 13.95
N LEU A 147 -12.05 7.09 14.33
CA LEU A 147 -13.48 6.92 14.03
C LEU A 147 -14.23 6.55 15.30
N GLN A 148 -15.56 6.72 15.29
CA GLN A 148 -16.41 6.10 16.29
C GLN A 148 -16.27 4.57 16.21
N GLN A 149 -16.31 3.87 17.34
CA GLN A 149 -16.04 2.43 17.44
C GLN A 149 -16.83 1.59 16.43
N ASN A 150 -18.12 1.86 16.26
CA ASN A 150 -18.96 1.14 15.28
C ASN A 150 -18.52 1.40 13.84
N LYS A 151 -18.14 2.65 13.50
CA LYS A 151 -17.66 3.02 12.16
C LYS A 151 -16.29 2.42 11.87
N ALA A 152 -15.39 2.39 12.85
CA ALA A 152 -14.09 1.75 12.72
C ALA A 152 -14.23 0.26 12.41
N LYS A 153 -15.11 -0.44 13.14
CA LYS A 153 -15.39 -1.87 12.91
C LYS A 153 -16.04 -2.12 11.55
N GLN A 154 -16.96 -1.25 11.11
CA GLN A 154 -17.53 -1.33 9.76
C GLN A 154 -16.45 -1.13 8.69
N LEU A 155 -15.58 -0.13 8.85
CA LEU A 155 -14.49 0.12 7.93
C LEU A 155 -13.51 -1.05 7.86
N GLU A 156 -13.22 -1.71 8.99
CA GLU A 156 -12.41 -2.93 9.04
C GLU A 156 -13.06 -4.09 8.28
N LEU A 157 -14.36 -4.34 8.49
CA LEU A 157 -15.09 -5.38 7.77
C LEU A 157 -15.16 -5.09 6.27
N GLU A 158 -15.40 -3.84 5.90
CA GLU A 158 -15.38 -3.39 4.51
C GLU A 158 -13.99 -3.52 3.91
N ALA A 159 -12.94 -3.17 4.64
CA ALA A 159 -11.56 -3.29 4.22
C ALA A 159 -11.14 -4.76 4.04
N GLY A 160 -11.54 -5.64 4.95
CA GLY A 160 -11.28 -7.07 4.84
C GLY A 160 -11.92 -7.66 3.59
N ARG A 161 -13.20 -7.35 3.34
CA ARG A 161 -13.94 -7.80 2.16
C ARG A 161 -13.37 -7.19 0.88
N ARG A 162 -13.35 -5.85 0.80
CA ARG A 162 -12.97 -5.11 -0.42
C ARG A 162 -11.48 -5.18 -0.73
N GLY A 163 -10.61 -5.16 0.26
CA GLY A 163 -9.16 -5.14 0.05
C GLY A 163 -8.58 -6.52 -0.26
N ARG A 164 -9.02 -7.57 0.44
CA ARG A 164 -8.44 -8.92 0.29
C ARG A 164 -9.11 -9.75 -0.79
N GLU A 165 -10.43 -9.65 -0.94
CA GLU A 165 -11.18 -10.42 -1.93
C GLU A 165 -11.25 -9.65 -3.25
N ASP A 166 -11.56 -8.35 -3.18
CA ASP A 166 -11.88 -7.55 -4.37
C ASP A 166 -10.73 -6.64 -4.84
N GLY A 167 -9.61 -6.58 -4.12
CA GLY A 167 -8.44 -5.79 -4.51
C GLY A 167 -8.68 -4.27 -4.56
N VAL A 168 -9.68 -3.77 -3.84
CA VAL A 168 -10.05 -2.34 -3.83
C VAL A 168 -9.12 -1.56 -2.91
N VAL A 169 -8.54 -0.48 -3.45
CA VAL A 169 -7.71 0.46 -2.69
C VAL A 169 -8.54 1.60 -2.10
N MET A 170 -8.03 2.20 -1.04
CA MET A 170 -8.65 3.35 -0.40
C MET A 170 -7.83 4.61 -0.68
N ASP A 171 -8.50 5.72 -0.94
CA ASP A 171 -7.86 7.02 -1.08
C ASP A 171 -8.18 7.85 0.17
N ALA A 172 -7.15 8.44 0.78
CA ALA A 172 -7.28 9.37 1.89
C ALA A 172 -7.32 10.81 1.38
N GLU A 173 -8.33 11.58 1.78
CA GLU A 173 -8.36 13.02 1.55
C GLU A 173 -7.47 13.71 2.58
N VAL A 174 -6.45 14.42 2.11
CA VAL A 174 -5.56 15.18 2.98
C VAL A 174 -5.45 16.63 2.55
N ALA A 175 -5.36 17.54 3.52
CA ALA A 175 -5.01 18.92 3.29
C ALA A 175 -3.53 19.15 3.62
N VAL A 176 -2.81 19.76 2.68
CA VAL A 176 -1.38 20.03 2.78
C VAL A 176 -1.13 21.54 2.86
N SER A 177 -0.39 21.96 3.88
CA SER A 177 0.05 23.36 4.04
C SER A 177 1.29 23.68 3.23
N GLY A 178 1.61 24.97 3.07
CA GLY A 178 2.85 25.42 2.42
C GLY A 178 4.14 24.98 3.11
N SER A 179 4.11 24.56 4.38
CA SER A 179 5.28 24.01 5.10
C SER A 179 5.35 22.48 5.06
N GLY A 180 4.45 21.84 4.31
CA GLY A 180 4.33 20.39 4.22
C GLY A 180 3.65 19.72 5.41
N LEU A 181 3.06 20.47 6.37
CA LEU A 181 2.16 19.88 7.37
C LEU A 181 0.92 19.32 6.67
N VAL A 182 0.52 18.11 7.06
CA VAL A 182 -0.63 17.40 6.49
C VAL A 182 -1.67 17.12 7.56
N VAL A 183 -2.94 17.24 7.18
CA VAL A 183 -4.09 16.89 8.02
C VAL A 183 -5.02 15.97 7.22
N LEU A 184 -5.38 14.84 7.83
CA LEU A 184 -6.36 13.90 7.28
C LEU A 184 -7.76 14.47 7.45
N LYS A 185 -8.54 14.53 6.36
CA LYS A 185 -9.91 15.07 6.35
C LYS A 185 -10.97 13.99 6.17
N GLY A 186 -10.66 12.98 5.37
CA GLY A 186 -11.63 11.96 4.99
C GLY A 186 -10.99 10.84 4.21
N TYR A 187 -11.82 9.94 3.69
CA TYR A 187 -11.40 8.84 2.85
C TYR A 187 -12.51 8.49 1.86
N ARG A 188 -12.15 7.81 0.78
CA ARG A 188 -13.06 7.18 -0.16
C ARG A 188 -12.51 5.83 -0.61
N TRP A 189 -13.39 4.92 -0.98
CA TRP A 189 -13.00 3.70 -1.66
C TRP A 189 -12.92 3.95 -3.16
N GLU A 190 -11.91 3.39 -3.83
CA GLU A 190 -11.89 3.40 -5.29
C GLU A 190 -13.04 2.54 -5.84
N PRO A 191 -13.68 2.97 -6.93
CA PRO A 191 -14.84 2.26 -7.49
C PRO A 191 -14.43 0.97 -8.22
N LEU A 192 -13.15 0.78 -8.54
CA LEU A 192 -12.68 -0.39 -9.27
C LEU A 192 -11.64 -1.15 -8.44
N GLY A 193 -11.91 -2.42 -8.22
CA GLY A 193 -10.96 -3.37 -7.63
C GLY A 193 -10.28 -4.20 -8.71
N LEU A 194 -9.00 -4.55 -8.47
CA LEU A 194 -8.22 -5.42 -9.35
C LEU A 194 -7.45 -6.45 -8.52
N THR A 195 -7.67 -7.72 -8.83
CA THR A 195 -7.00 -8.85 -8.17
C THR A 195 -6.19 -9.64 -9.21
N LEU A 196 -4.93 -9.94 -8.88
CA LEU A 196 -4.05 -10.77 -9.68
C LEU A 196 -3.77 -12.08 -8.93
N THR A 197 -4.23 -13.19 -9.49
CA THR A 197 -3.99 -14.52 -8.92
C THR A 197 -3.02 -15.27 -9.82
N THR A 198 -1.83 -15.58 -9.31
CA THR A 198 -0.82 -16.38 -10.02
C THR A 198 -0.88 -17.83 -9.57
N GLU A 199 -1.07 -18.76 -10.50
CA GLU A 199 -0.96 -20.19 -10.23
C GLU A 199 0.48 -20.65 -10.52
N THR A 200 1.15 -21.26 -9.54
CA THR A 200 2.49 -21.87 -9.72
C THR A 200 2.38 -23.39 -9.80
N ALA A 201 3.29 -24.02 -10.55
CA ALA A 201 3.33 -25.47 -10.69
C ALA A 201 3.40 -26.19 -9.32
N PRO A 202 2.71 -27.34 -9.16
CA PRO A 202 2.76 -28.13 -7.93
C PRO A 202 4.18 -28.65 -7.66
N VAL A 203 4.56 -28.73 -6.38
CA VAL A 203 5.85 -29.30 -5.97
C VAL A 203 5.76 -30.83 -6.12
N PRO A 204 6.63 -31.49 -6.89
CA PRO A 204 6.68 -32.94 -6.89
C PRO A 204 7.03 -33.42 -5.47
N PRO A 205 6.40 -34.49 -4.96
CA PRO A 205 6.73 -35.02 -3.64
C PRO A 205 8.23 -35.34 -3.57
N VAL A 206 8.90 -34.87 -2.51
CA VAL A 206 10.29 -35.26 -2.24
C VAL A 206 10.25 -36.67 -1.68
N THR A 207 10.39 -37.67 -2.55
CA THR A 207 10.56 -39.07 -2.11
C THR A 207 11.99 -39.25 -1.61
N VAL A 208 12.18 -39.21 -0.29
CA VAL A 208 13.42 -39.68 0.31
C VAL A 208 13.32 -41.19 0.40
N ALA A 209 13.98 -41.90 -0.53
CA ALA A 209 14.16 -43.34 -0.41
C ALA A 209 15.13 -43.61 0.76
N LEU A 210 14.59 -43.96 1.92
CA LEU A 210 15.39 -44.49 3.01
C LEU A 210 15.71 -45.94 2.65
N ALA A 211 16.97 -46.22 2.31
CA ALA A 211 17.46 -47.58 2.18
C ALA A 211 17.26 -48.32 3.52
N PRO A 212 16.79 -49.57 3.53
CA PRO A 212 16.30 -50.23 4.74
C PRO A 212 17.35 -50.61 5.79
N GLU A 213 18.62 -50.21 5.67
CA GLU A 213 19.68 -50.68 6.60
C GLU A 213 20.63 -49.59 7.11
N THR A 214 20.15 -48.40 7.46
CA THR A 214 21.02 -47.44 8.17
C THR A 214 20.27 -46.70 9.27
N ILE A 215 20.48 -47.14 10.51
CA ILE A 215 20.17 -46.34 11.69
C ILE A 215 21.24 -45.24 11.76
N VAL A 216 20.89 -44.03 11.32
CA VAL A 216 21.72 -42.84 11.55
C VAL A 216 21.39 -42.31 12.94
N VAL A 217 22.12 -42.77 13.96
CA VAL A 217 22.14 -42.10 15.27
C VAL A 217 23.08 -40.90 15.16
N GLY A 218 22.54 -39.69 15.35
CA GLY A 218 23.37 -38.51 15.62
C GLY A 218 23.85 -37.70 14.42
N ALA A 219 23.06 -37.57 13.36
CA ALA A 219 23.30 -36.50 12.38
C ALA A 219 22.28 -35.38 12.60
N MET A 220 22.74 -34.28 13.20
CA MET A 220 22.08 -32.99 13.12
C MET A 220 21.95 -32.67 11.64
N LEU A 221 20.76 -32.91 11.08
CA LEU A 221 20.41 -32.57 9.71
C LEU A 221 20.51 -31.06 9.60
N GLU A 222 21.68 -30.56 9.24
CA GLU A 222 21.81 -29.23 8.69
C GLU A 222 20.83 -29.17 7.53
N ARG A 223 19.71 -28.48 7.75
CA ARG A 223 18.77 -28.11 6.70
C ARG A 223 19.59 -27.31 5.70
N ALA A 224 20.12 -27.98 4.69
CA ALA A 224 20.54 -27.35 3.47
C ALA A 224 19.30 -26.62 2.96
N VAL A 225 19.26 -25.31 3.21
CA VAL A 225 18.26 -24.41 2.65
C VAL A 225 18.50 -24.46 1.16
N ALA A 226 17.78 -25.35 0.47
CA ALA A 226 17.83 -25.44 -0.98
C ALA A 226 17.54 -24.04 -1.52
N PRO A 227 18.31 -23.55 -2.51
CA PRO A 227 18.08 -22.23 -3.08
C PRO A 227 16.62 -22.16 -3.55
N ARG A 228 15.94 -21.06 -3.21
CA ARG A 228 14.54 -20.81 -3.57
C ARG A 228 14.43 -20.85 -5.10
N ARG A 229 14.15 -22.03 -5.67
CA ARG A 229 13.89 -22.18 -7.10
C ARG A 229 12.70 -21.30 -7.45
N GLU A 230 12.92 -20.28 -8.28
CA GLU A 230 11.85 -19.50 -8.87
C GLU A 230 10.91 -20.45 -9.60
N ARG A 231 9.65 -20.51 -9.17
CA ARG A 231 8.67 -21.43 -9.75
C ARG A 231 8.12 -20.77 -11.01
N PRO A 232 8.07 -21.48 -12.15
CA PRO A 232 7.41 -20.94 -13.32
C PRO A 232 5.93 -20.70 -13.00
N VAL A 233 5.45 -19.50 -13.30
CA VAL A 233 4.03 -19.14 -13.23
C VAL A 233 3.34 -19.87 -14.39
N VAL A 234 2.35 -20.69 -14.06
CA VAL A 234 1.63 -21.55 -15.01
C VAL A 234 0.41 -20.82 -15.57
N ALA A 235 -0.24 -19.98 -14.76
CA ALA A 235 -1.35 -19.14 -15.18
C ALA A 235 -1.41 -17.85 -14.36
N VAL A 236 -1.95 -16.79 -14.97
CA VAL A 236 -2.28 -15.52 -14.31
C VAL A 236 -3.74 -15.22 -14.58
N THR A 237 -4.54 -15.17 -13.51
CA THR A 237 -5.94 -14.76 -13.56
C THR A 237 -6.05 -13.31 -13.10
N VAL A 238 -6.66 -12.47 -13.93
CA VAL A 238 -6.95 -11.07 -13.61
C VAL A 238 -8.45 -10.93 -13.39
N GLU A 239 -8.84 -10.52 -12.19
CA GLU A 239 -10.23 -10.23 -11.84
C GLU A 239 -10.41 -8.72 -11.66
N LEU A 240 -11.37 -8.13 -12.37
CA LEU A 240 -11.77 -6.74 -12.20
C LEU A 240 -13.19 -6.68 -11.67
N LYS A 241 -13.38 -5.97 -10.56
CA LYS A 241 -14.70 -5.85 -9.92
C LYS A 241 -15.07 -4.38 -9.78
N ASN A 242 -16.20 -4.01 -10.40
CA ASN A 242 -16.73 -2.65 -10.30
C ASN A 242 -17.66 -2.54 -9.09
N HIS A 243 -17.28 -1.68 -8.15
CA HIS A 243 -18.03 -1.29 -6.95
C HIS A 243 -18.68 0.09 -7.06
N GLY A 244 -18.48 0.79 -8.18
CA GLY A 244 -19.11 2.09 -8.43
C GLY A 244 -20.49 1.97 -9.07
N ASP A 245 -21.29 3.02 -8.90
CA ASP A 245 -22.65 3.09 -9.46
C ASP A 245 -22.69 3.37 -10.97
N ARG A 246 -21.52 3.55 -11.60
CA ARG A 246 -21.38 3.85 -13.01
C ARG A 246 -20.79 2.65 -13.76
N PRO A 247 -21.29 2.34 -14.96
CA PRO A 247 -20.69 1.29 -15.79
C PRO A 247 -19.26 1.71 -16.19
N VAL A 248 -18.34 0.75 -16.13
CA VAL A 248 -16.95 0.92 -16.58
C VAL A 248 -16.80 0.24 -17.94
N ALA A 249 -16.32 1.00 -18.93
CA ALA A 249 -15.94 0.43 -20.21
C ALA A 249 -14.46 0.03 -20.17
N ILE A 250 -14.15 -1.21 -20.53
CA ILE A 250 -12.77 -1.68 -20.69
C ILE A 250 -12.45 -1.65 -22.18
N CYS A 251 -11.61 -0.70 -22.59
CA CYS A 251 -11.09 -0.63 -23.95
C CYS A 251 -9.73 -1.33 -23.99
N ALA A 252 -9.69 -2.55 -24.54
CA ALA A 252 -8.43 -3.23 -24.81
C ALA A 252 -7.96 -2.89 -26.23
N GLY A 253 -6.75 -2.36 -26.38
CA GLY A 253 -6.14 -2.07 -27.69
C GLY A 253 -5.72 -3.30 -28.50
N GLY A 254 -6.24 -4.49 -28.17
CA GLY A 254 -5.92 -5.77 -28.79
C GLY A 254 -7.04 -6.80 -28.60
N THR A 255 -6.87 -7.99 -29.19
CA THR A 255 -7.87 -9.07 -29.11
C THR A 255 -7.98 -9.63 -27.70
N VAL A 256 -9.07 -9.31 -26.99
CA VAL A 256 -9.42 -9.96 -25.72
C VAL A 256 -10.03 -11.32 -26.04
N ARG A 257 -9.27 -12.41 -25.84
CA ARG A 257 -9.82 -13.78 -25.89
C ARG A 257 -10.32 -14.15 -24.50
N ILE A 258 -11.62 -14.06 -24.31
CA ILE A 258 -12.28 -14.54 -23.09
C ILE A 258 -12.38 -16.07 -23.20
N TYR A 259 -11.54 -16.79 -22.47
CA TYR A 259 -11.65 -18.24 -22.34
C TYR A 259 -12.54 -18.56 -21.15
N ALA A 260 -13.80 -18.92 -21.39
CA ALA A 260 -14.67 -19.43 -20.34
C ALA A 260 -14.27 -20.89 -20.04
N TRP A 261 -13.61 -21.12 -18.91
CA TRP A 261 -13.38 -22.47 -18.40
C TRP A 261 -14.52 -22.86 -17.46
N CYS A 262 -15.48 -23.65 -17.96
CA CYS A 262 -16.53 -24.22 -17.13
C CYS A 262 -15.97 -25.46 -16.42
N ARG A 263 -15.66 -25.34 -15.12
CA ARG A 263 -15.36 -26.52 -14.29
C ARG A 263 -16.68 -27.22 -14.02
N ALA A 264 -17.04 -28.20 -14.87
CA ALA A 264 -18.19 -29.05 -14.65
C ALA A 264 -18.02 -29.80 -13.32
N ALA A 265 -18.84 -29.46 -12.32
CA ALA A 265 -19.07 -30.34 -11.19
C ALA A 265 -19.67 -31.63 -11.74
N ALA A 266 -19.01 -32.76 -11.51
CA ALA A 266 -19.49 -34.06 -11.92
C ALA A 266 -20.85 -34.31 -11.27
N GLY A 267 -21.93 -34.26 -12.07
CA GLY A 267 -23.28 -34.60 -11.60
C GLY A 267 -24.42 -33.67 -12.03
N ALA A 268 -24.42 -33.09 -13.23
CA ALA A 268 -25.65 -32.64 -13.87
C ALA A 268 -25.43 -32.50 -15.38
N GLY A 269 -26.12 -33.31 -16.19
CA GLY A 269 -26.04 -33.23 -17.64
C GLY A 269 -26.54 -31.89 -18.16
N LEU A 270 -25.74 -31.22 -18.99
CA LEU A 270 -26.19 -30.08 -19.78
C LEU A 270 -25.85 -30.28 -21.27
N ARG A 271 -26.85 -30.04 -22.10
CA ARG A 271 -26.79 -30.03 -23.56
C ARG A 271 -25.88 -28.88 -24.02
N ALA A 272 -24.98 -29.18 -24.96
CA ALA A 272 -24.14 -28.20 -25.62
C ALA A 272 -24.99 -27.24 -26.46
N ALA A 273 -24.93 -25.94 -26.16
CA ALA A 273 -25.28 -24.89 -27.11
C ALA A 273 -24.02 -24.59 -27.94
N GLY A 274 -24.13 -24.69 -29.26
CA GLY A 274 -23.02 -24.52 -30.21
C GLY A 274 -22.43 -23.11 -30.23
N PRO A 275 -21.29 -22.91 -30.91
CA PRO A 275 -20.58 -21.64 -30.94
C PRO A 275 -21.38 -20.56 -31.68
N ALA A 276 -21.43 -19.36 -31.11
CA ALA A 276 -21.98 -18.17 -31.76
C ALA A 276 -21.08 -17.73 -32.93
N PRO A 277 -21.65 -17.22 -34.04
CA PRO A 277 -20.93 -16.97 -35.29
C PRO A 277 -20.04 -15.73 -35.21
N THR A 278 -18.89 -15.80 -35.88
CA THR A 278 -17.96 -14.70 -36.12
C THR A 278 -18.52 -13.74 -37.16
N GLY A 279 -18.84 -12.51 -36.76
CA GLY A 279 -19.30 -11.45 -37.66
C GLY A 279 -18.74 -10.08 -37.27
N HIS A 280 -18.02 -9.44 -38.19
CA HIS A 280 -17.51 -8.07 -38.07
C HIS A 280 -18.65 -7.03 -38.08
N GLY A 281 -18.60 -6.09 -37.13
CA GLY A 281 -19.17 -4.74 -37.27
C GLY A 281 -20.69 -4.59 -37.19
N ARG A 282 -21.19 -4.22 -35.99
CA ARG A 282 -22.04 -3.05 -35.70
C ARG A 282 -22.72 -3.20 -34.32
N ASP A 283 -22.71 -2.09 -33.58
CA ASP A 283 -23.59 -1.65 -32.49
C ASP A 283 -24.20 -2.72 -31.56
N TRP A 284 -23.69 -2.80 -30.32
CA TRP A 284 -24.30 -3.56 -29.22
C TRP A 284 -24.50 -2.65 -27.99
N TRP A 285 -25.65 -1.98 -27.93
CA TRP A 285 -26.24 -1.55 -26.66
C TRP A 285 -27.58 -2.29 -26.52
N PRO A 286 -27.86 -3.01 -25.42
CA PRO A 286 -29.23 -3.39 -25.14
C PRO A 286 -29.98 -2.17 -24.59
N ARG A 287 -31.01 -1.72 -25.32
CA ARG A 287 -32.12 -0.96 -24.70
C ARG A 287 -32.83 -1.90 -23.75
N ILE A 288 -32.93 -1.50 -22.48
CA ILE A 288 -33.80 -2.17 -21.51
C ILE A 288 -35.08 -1.34 -21.42
N SER A 289 -36.21 -1.98 -21.74
CA SER A 289 -37.56 -1.59 -21.34
C SER A 289 -37.84 -2.05 -19.91
#